data_AF-A0A8T4T145-F1
#
_entry.id   AF-A0A8T4T145-F1
#
_cell.length_a   1.000
_cell.length_b   1.000
_cell.length_c   1.000
_cell.angle_alpha   90.00
_cell.angle_beta   90.00
_cell.angle_gamma   90.00
#
_symmetry.space_group_name_H-M   'P 1'
#
loop_
_entity.id
_entity.type
_entity.pdbx_description
1 polymer ?
#
loop_
_entity_poly.entity_id
_entity_poly.type
_entity_poly.pdbx_seq_one_letter_code
_entity_poly.pdbx_strand_id
1 'polypeptide(L)' 'MTEFRRKIYKRGSSVETTIPKPLLFALEDGKRYNAVFSYDRQMNKWFIKFEERA' A
#
# COMPACT_ATOMS: atom_id res chain seq x y z
N MET A 1 -1.74 -16.36 9.43
CA MET A 1 -1.97 -15.30 8.43
C MET A 1 -2.23 -14.01 9.18
N THR A 2 -1.50 -12.94 8.90
CA THR A 2 -1.64 -11.66 9.60
C THR A 2 -2.34 -10.68 8.68
N GLU A 3 -3.46 -10.10 9.12
CA GLU A 3 -4.27 -9.19 8.33
C GLU A 3 -4.41 -7.84 9.04
N PHE A 4 -4.45 -6.76 8.25
CA PHE A 4 -4.82 -5.43 8.74
C PHE A 4 -6.04 -4.94 7.95
N ARG A 5 -7.13 -4.63 8.64
CA ARG A 5 -8.31 -4.01 8.03
C ARG A 5 -8.26 -2.50 8.24
N ARG A 6 -8.46 -1.73 7.18
CA ARG A 6 -8.53 -0.27 7.23
C ARG A 6 -9.79 0.21 6.52
N LYS A 7 -10.36 1.30 7.03
CA LYS A 7 -11.46 1.98 6.37
C LYS A 7 -10.95 2.62 5.08
N ILE A 8 -11.76 2.55 4.04
CA ILE A 8 -11.55 3.30 2.80
C ILE A 8 -12.36 4.59 2.91
N TYR A 9 -11.70 5.71 2.68
CA TYR A 9 -12.28 7.05 2.75
C TYR A 9 -12.48 7.58 1.33
N LYS A 10 -13.57 8.30 1.12
CA LYS A 10 -13.84 8.99 -0.15
C LYS A 10 -13.06 10.31 -0.18
N ARG A 11 -12.35 10.57 -1.27
CA ARG A 11 -11.65 11.83 -1.51
C ARG A 11 -11.98 12.34 -2.92
N GLY A 12 -12.95 13.24 -2.99
CA GLY A 12 -13.50 13.72 -4.27
C GLY A 12 -14.12 12.58 -5.09
N SER A 13 -13.62 12.39 -6.31
CA SER A 13 -13.97 11.26 -7.20
C SER A 13 -13.16 9.99 -6.92
N SER A 14 -12.19 10.03 -6.01
CA SER A 14 -11.29 8.93 -5.69
C SER A 14 -11.54 8.36 -4.29
N VAL A 15 -10.75 7.35 -3.93
CA VAL A 15 -10.72 6.74 -2.61
C VAL A 15 -9.30 6.67 -2.09
N GLU A 16 -9.15 6.68 -0.77
CA GLU A 16 -7.87 6.53 -0.10
C GLU A 16 -7.99 5.68 1.17
N THR A 17 -6.87 5.10 1.59
CA THR A 17 -6.78 4.42 2.88
C THR A 17 -5.42 4.67 3.51
N THR A 18 -5.36 4.63 4.84
CA THR A 18 -4.10 4.76 5.57
C THR A 18 -3.30 3.48 5.44
N ILE A 19 -2.04 3.59 5.05
CA ILE A 19 -1.11 2.46 5.04
C ILE A 19 -0.74 2.12 6.50
N PRO A 20 -1.02 0.90 6.99
CA PRO A 20 -0.62 0.51 8.34
C PRO A 20 0.90 0.66 8.54
N LYS A 21 1.30 1.38 9.60
CA LYS A 21 2.71 1.59 9.94
C LYS A 21 3.57 0.31 9.97
N PRO A 22 3.07 -0.85 10.46
CA PRO A 22 3.86 -2.08 10.43
C PRO A 22 4.30 -2.53 9.04
N LEU A 23 3.56 -2.19 7.97
CA LEU A 23 3.96 -2.49 6.59
C LEU A 23 5.18 -1.67 6.14
N LEU A 24 5.49 -0.59 6.85
CA LEU A 24 6.58 0.32 6.54
C LEU A 24 7.84 0.04 7.37
N PHE A 25 7.79 -0.87 8.36
CA PHE A 25 8.92 -1.16 9.25
C PHE A 25 10.16 -1.72 8.54
N ALA A 26 10.00 -2.25 7.33
CA ALA A 26 11.11 -2.73 6.51
C ALA A 26 11.70 -1.65 5.58
N LEU A 27 11.11 -0.45 5.55
CA LEU A 27 11.60 0.67 4.74
C LEU A 27 12.59 1.50 5.54
N GLU A 28 13.56 2.11 4.87
CA GLU A 28 14.54 2.96 5.52
C GLU A 28 13.94 4.33 5.83
N ASP A 29 14.21 4.84 7.04
CA ASP A 29 13.78 6.16 7.47
C ASP A 29 14.43 7.26 6.62
N GLY A 30 13.66 8.33 6.32
CA GLY A 30 14.14 9.49 5.58
C GLY A 30 14.10 9.37 4.06
N LYS A 31 13.90 8.17 3.52
CA LYS A 31 13.70 7.96 2.08
C LYS A 31 12.24 8.19 1.66
N ARG A 32 12.04 8.53 0.39
CA ARG A 32 10.71 8.68 -0.21
C ARG A 32 10.35 7.38 -0.95
N TYR A 33 9.10 6.95 -0.82
CA TYR A 33 8.62 5.72 -1.44
C TYR A 33 7.29 5.95 -2.16
N ASN A 34 7.07 5.21 -3.23
CA ASN A 34 5.78 5.06 -3.89
C ASN A 34 5.10 3.75 -3.44
N ALA A 35 3.78 3.75 -3.28
CA ALA A 35 3.00 2.53 -3.15
C ALA A 35 2.53 2.09 -4.55
N VAL A 36 2.99 0.93 -5.00
CA VAL A 36 2.66 0.35 -6.30
C VAL A 36 1.60 -0.72 -6.12
N PHE A 37 0.46 -0.53 -6.78
CA PHE A 37 -0.66 -1.47 -6.78
C PHE A 37 -0.58 -2.33 -8.04
N SER A 38 -0.30 -3.62 -7.89
CA SER A 38 -0.21 -4.56 -9.02
C SER A 38 -1.28 -5.63 -8.90
N TYR A 39 -1.97 -5.92 -10.00
CA TYR A 39 -2.97 -6.98 -10.07
C TYR A 39 -2.40 -8.22 -10.72
N ASP A 40 -2.41 -9.33 -9.99
CA ASP A 40 -2.09 -10.65 -10.53
C ASP A 40 -3.38 -11.33 -11.00
N ARG A 41 -3.48 -11.53 -12.32
CA ARG A 41 -4.64 -12.17 -12.95
C ARG A 41 -4.73 -13.66 -12.65
N GLN A 42 -3.60 -14.36 -12.50
CA GLN A 42 -3.60 -15.80 -12.25
C GLN A 42 -4.11 -16.09 -10.84
N MET A 43 -3.71 -15.27 -9.87
CA MET A 43 -4.15 -15.40 -8.49
C MET A 43 -5.46 -14.67 -8.19
N ASN A 44 -5.94 -13.83 -9.11
CA ASN A 44 -7.04 -12.89 -8.92
C ASN A 44 -6.86 -12.04 -7.64
N LYS A 45 -5.68 -11.47 -7.46
CA LYS A 45 -5.31 -10.73 -6.24
C LYS A 45 -4.61 -9.42 -6.56
N TRP A 46 -4.86 -8.43 -5.71
CA TRP A 46 -4.07 -7.20 -5.68
C TRP A 46 -2.93 -7.32 -4.68
N PHE A 47 -1.76 -6.83 -5.10
CA PHE A 47 -0.58 -6.70 -4.27
C PHE A 47 -0.20 -5.24 -4.16
N ILE A 48 0.34 -4.87 -3.00
CA ILE A 48 0.89 -3.54 -2.74
C ILE A 48 2.38 -3.72 -2.49
N LYS A 49 3.22 -2.99 -3.22
CA LYS A 49 4.67 -2.94 -3.04
C LYS A 49 5.09 -1.51 -2.73
N PHE A 50 6.22 -1.36 -2.05
CA PHE A 50 6.85 -0.06 -1.81
C PHE A 50 8.12 0.01 -2.62
N GLU A 51 8.24 1.03 -3.46
CA GLU A 51 9.41 1.26 -4.30
C GLU A 51 10.02 2.61 -3.94
N GLU A 52 11.34 2.63 -3.73
CA GLU A 52 12.07 3.88 -3.44
C GLU A 52 11.91 4.85 -4.61
N ARG A 53 11.64 6.12 -4.29
CA ARG A 53 11.49 7.20 -5.25
C ARG A 53 12.72 8.10 -5.16
N ALA A 54 13.46 8.19 -6.28
CA ALA A 54 14.57 9.12 -6.46
C ALA A 54 14.14 10.59 -6.32
#